data_AF-A0A7J6T0M8-F1
#
_entry.id   AF-A0A7J6T0M8-F1
#
_cell.length_a   1.000
_cell.length_b   1.000
_cell.length_c   1.000
_cell.angle_alpha   90.00
_cell.angle_beta   90.00
_cell.angle_gamma   90.00
#
_symmetry.space_group_name_H-M   'P 1'
#
loop_
_entity.id
_entity.type
_entity.pdbx_description
1 polymer ?
#
loop_
_entity_poly.entity_id
_entity_poly.type
_entity_poly.pdbx_seq_one_letter_code
_entity_poly.pdbx_strand_id
1 'polypeptide(L)'
;YGDPYPENCRSYDGMLERIKKENIPVHMIHIMSTEGSLSPTVLEKAQNFAKSGGCTSAQSLPFLTDIIPAGAHKGFGVDALKEKLGYKCVACVGDALNDYQMLKEADISVAMGNAIPQIKVGEELPCHRFSPGFDPWWRHF
;
A
#
# COMPACT_ATOMS: atom_id res chain seq x y z
N TYR A 1 14.77 2.95 22.73
CA TYR A 1 13.36 2.98 22.36
C TYR A 1 12.85 1.56 22.47
N GLY A 2 11.87 1.30 23.32
CA GLY A 2 11.24 -0.02 23.36
C GLY A 2 10.31 -0.12 22.16
N ASP A 3 10.48 -1.14 21.34
CA ASP A 3 9.56 -1.37 20.23
C ASP A 3 8.13 -1.52 20.78
N PRO A 4 7.13 -0.94 20.10
CA PRO A 4 5.75 -1.15 20.48
C PRO A 4 5.42 -2.64 20.43
N TYR A 5 4.94 -3.20 21.54
CA TYR A 5 4.49 -4.58 21.59
C TYR A 5 3.03 -4.67 21.15
N PRO A 6 2.63 -5.72 20.42
CA PRO A 6 1.22 -5.94 20.09
C PRO A 6 0.40 -6.09 21.38
N GLU A 7 -0.63 -5.27 21.54
CA GLU A 7 -1.53 -5.33 22.68
C GLU A 7 -2.89 -5.88 22.25
N ASN A 8 -3.37 -6.87 22.99
CA ASN A 8 -4.69 -7.48 22.73
C ASN A 8 -5.78 -6.75 23.51
N CYS A 9 -6.57 -5.92 22.82
CA CYS A 9 -7.70 -5.18 23.39
C CYS A 9 -8.98 -6.02 23.57
N ARG A 10 -8.94 -7.34 23.34
CA ARG A 10 -10.01 -8.35 23.46
C ARG A 10 -11.19 -8.16 22.50
N SER A 11 -11.77 -6.97 22.43
CA SER A 11 -12.91 -6.63 21.58
C SER A 11 -12.69 -5.30 20.85
N TYR A 12 -13.50 -5.06 19.84
CA TYR A 12 -13.54 -3.77 19.12
C TYR A 12 -13.86 -2.61 20.06
N ASP A 13 -14.86 -2.77 20.93
CA ASP A 13 -15.25 -1.74 21.89
C ASP A 13 -14.14 -1.46 22.90
N GLY A 14 -13.46 -2.50 23.40
CA GLY A 14 -12.31 -2.34 24.30
C GLY A 14 -11.15 -1.59 23.65
N MET A 15 -10.90 -1.84 22.36
CA MET A 15 -9.92 -1.08 21.59
C MET A 15 -10.35 0.39 21.46
N LEU A 16 -11.61 0.66 21.11
CA LEU A 16 -12.12 2.03 20.95
C LEU A 16 -12.12 2.83 22.26
N GLU A 17 -12.57 2.22 23.36
CA GLU A 17 -12.56 2.84 24.69
C GLU A 17 -11.16 3.28 25.07
N ARG A 18 -10.17 2.42 24.82
CA ARG A 18 -8.79 2.72 25.12
C ARG A 18 -8.22 3.84 24.26
N ILE A 19 -8.40 3.76 22.94
CA ILE A 19 -7.97 4.82 22.02
C ILE A 19 -8.50 6.18 22.47
N LYS A 20 -9.78 6.24 22.88
CA LYS A 20 -10.42 7.46 23.39
C LYS A 20 -9.87 7.88 24.75
N LYS A 21 -9.75 6.95 25.71
CA LYS A 21 -9.31 7.23 27.08
C LYS A 21 -7.87 7.72 27.14
N GLU A 22 -6.99 7.13 26.34
CA GLU A 22 -5.56 7.42 26.32
C GLU A 22 -5.18 8.43 25.22
N ASN A 23 -6.15 8.88 24.41
CA ASN A 23 -5.95 9.79 23.27
C ASN A 23 -4.85 9.30 22.31
N ILE A 24 -4.89 8.00 21.97
CA ILE A 24 -3.88 7.36 21.14
C ILE A 24 -4.06 7.82 19.68
N PRO A 25 -3.03 8.40 19.04
CA PRO A 25 -3.12 8.76 17.63
C PRO A 25 -3.12 7.50 16.76
N VAL A 26 -4.14 7.36 15.91
CA VAL A 26 -4.26 6.24 14.96
C VAL A 26 -3.80 6.71 13.58
N HIS A 27 -2.68 6.19 13.12
CA HIS A 27 -2.11 6.55 11.82
C HIS A 27 -2.46 5.55 10.71
N MET A 28 -2.81 4.32 11.07
CA MET A 28 -3.11 3.25 10.12
C MET A 28 -4.04 2.23 10.78
N ILE A 29 -4.98 1.68 10.01
CA ILE A 29 -5.84 0.57 10.42
C ILE A 29 -5.70 -0.54 9.38
N HIS A 30 -5.32 -1.73 9.83
CA HIS A 30 -5.31 -2.94 8.99
C HIS A 30 -6.60 -3.72 9.21
N ILE A 31 -7.29 -4.02 8.11
CA ILE A 31 -8.46 -4.91 8.09
C ILE A 31 -8.02 -6.20 7.38
N MET A 32 -7.94 -7.29 8.15
CA MET A 32 -7.49 -8.59 7.68
C MET A 32 -8.56 -9.65 7.85
N SER A 33 -8.65 -10.55 6.89
CA SER A 33 -9.44 -11.77 6.98
C SER A 33 -8.53 -12.97 7.30
N THR A 34 -9.00 -13.82 8.20
CA THR A 34 -8.36 -15.11 8.52
C THR A 34 -8.86 -16.27 7.66
N GLU A 35 -9.97 -16.08 6.93
CA GLU A 35 -10.67 -17.12 6.18
C GLU A 35 -10.45 -17.02 4.65
N GLY A 36 -9.53 -16.16 4.23
CA GLY A 36 -9.20 -15.94 2.81
C GLY A 36 -9.47 -14.50 2.36
N SER A 37 -9.72 -14.32 1.07
CA SER A 37 -9.85 -12.98 0.47
C SER A 37 -11.00 -12.16 1.09
N LEU A 38 -10.80 -10.86 1.25
CA LEU A 38 -11.84 -9.93 1.65
C LEU A 38 -12.93 -9.90 0.57
N SER A 39 -14.19 -10.00 1.00
CA SER A 39 -15.31 -9.89 0.07
C SER A 39 -15.41 -8.47 -0.50
N PRO A 40 -15.97 -8.30 -1.71
CA PRO A 40 -16.19 -6.98 -2.29
C PRO A 40 -16.96 -6.02 -1.36
N THR A 41 -17.93 -6.54 -0.61
CA THR A 41 -18.70 -5.77 0.37
C THR A 41 -17.84 -5.22 1.51
N VAL A 42 -16.84 -5.97 1.98
CA VAL A 42 -15.93 -5.48 3.03
C VAL A 42 -15.02 -4.39 2.48
N LEU A 43 -14.49 -4.57 1.27
CA LEU A 43 -13.66 -3.58 0.60
C LEU A 43 -14.44 -2.27 0.35
N GLU A 44 -15.67 -2.37 -0.11
CA GLU A 44 -16.55 -1.21 -0.32
C GLU A 44 -16.84 -0.47 1.01
N LYS A 45 -17.14 -1.21 2.08
CA LYS A 45 -17.35 -0.61 3.40
C LYS A 45 -16.09 0.09 3.92
N ALA A 46 -14.92 -0.53 3.76
CA ALA A 46 -13.64 0.08 4.14
C ALA A 46 -13.37 1.37 3.34
N GLN A 47 -13.63 1.35 2.03
CA GLN A 47 -13.53 2.52 1.16
C GLN A 47 -14.47 3.64 1.59
N ASN A 48 -15.73 3.33 1.86
CA ASN A 48 -16.74 4.31 2.27
C ASN A 48 -16.42 4.90 3.64
N PHE A 49 -16.00 4.06 4.59
CA PHE A 49 -15.54 4.51 5.89
C PHE A 49 -14.33 5.44 5.77
N ALA A 50 -13.31 5.04 5.01
CA ALA A 50 -12.11 5.86 4.79
C ALA A 50 -12.48 7.23 4.19
N LYS A 51 -13.28 7.24 3.13
CA LYS A 51 -13.77 8.49 2.50
C LYS A 51 -14.51 9.40 3.49
N SER A 52 -15.40 8.84 4.31
CA SER A 52 -16.17 9.60 5.30
C SER A 52 -15.30 10.23 6.40
N GLY A 53 -14.16 9.62 6.70
CA GLY A 53 -13.20 10.09 7.70
C GLY A 53 -12.07 10.97 7.16
N GLY A 54 -12.09 11.34 5.87
CA GLY A 54 -10.97 12.06 5.25
C GLY A 54 -9.70 11.19 5.17
N CYS A 55 -9.87 9.90 4.93
CA CYS A 55 -8.83 8.89 4.77
C CYS A 55 -8.91 8.24 3.39
N THR A 56 -7.90 7.44 3.05
CA THR A 56 -7.87 6.59 1.86
C THR A 56 -7.84 5.13 2.28
N SER A 57 -8.43 4.24 1.49
CA SER A 57 -8.21 2.80 1.64
C SER A 57 -7.35 2.26 0.50
N ALA A 58 -6.38 1.40 0.82
CA ALA A 58 -5.54 0.73 -0.17
C ALA A 58 -5.53 -0.78 0.08
N GLN A 59 -5.78 -1.57 -0.97
CA GLN A 59 -5.71 -3.03 -0.85
C GLN A 59 -4.28 -3.50 -1.16
N SER A 60 -3.66 -4.14 -0.17
CA SER A 60 -2.28 -4.62 -0.26
C SER A 60 -2.22 -6.10 -0.65
N LEU A 61 -3.13 -6.92 -0.13
CA LEU A 61 -3.27 -8.34 -0.47
C LEU A 61 -4.75 -8.72 -0.61
N PRO A 62 -5.11 -9.84 -1.24
CA PRO A 62 -6.51 -10.25 -1.37
C PRO A 62 -7.27 -10.30 -0.02
N PHE A 63 -6.58 -10.65 1.07
CA PHE A 63 -7.14 -10.78 2.42
C PHE A 63 -6.83 -9.58 3.34
N LEU A 64 -6.19 -8.51 2.84
CA LEU A 64 -5.74 -7.35 3.62
C LEU A 64 -6.04 -6.03 2.89
N THR A 65 -6.74 -5.13 3.58
CA THR A 65 -6.87 -3.74 3.16
C THR A 65 -6.52 -2.80 4.31
N ASP A 66 -5.95 -1.66 3.94
CA ASP A 66 -5.44 -0.66 4.87
C ASP A 66 -6.32 0.59 4.78
N ILE A 67 -6.55 1.25 5.91
CA ILE A 67 -7.05 2.63 5.98
C ILE A 67 -5.89 3.50 6.45
N ILE A 68 -5.57 4.51 5.65
CA ILE A 68 -4.42 5.40 5.78
C ILE A 68 -4.85 6.85 5.59
N PRO A 69 -4.04 7.85 5.97
CA PRO A 69 -4.39 9.25 5.78
C PRO A 69 -4.76 9.57 4.32
N ALA A 70 -5.60 10.59 4.11
CA ALA A 70 -5.92 11.05 2.76
C ALA A 70 -4.64 11.38 1.98
N GLY A 71 -4.56 10.93 0.73
CA GLY A 71 -3.40 11.16 -0.14
C GLY A 71 -2.16 10.33 0.20
N ALA A 72 -2.16 9.53 1.26
CA ALA A 72 -1.05 8.62 1.53
C ALA A 72 -1.04 7.48 0.51
N HIS A 73 0.05 7.35 -0.25
CA HIS A 73 0.32 6.21 -1.12
C HIS A 73 1.83 6.03 -1.31
N LYS A 74 2.25 4.87 -1.82
CA LYS A 74 3.67 4.55 -2.03
C LYS A 74 4.37 5.54 -2.97
N GLY A 75 3.65 6.06 -3.97
CA GLY A 75 4.13 7.14 -4.86
C GLY A 75 4.67 8.34 -4.07
N PHE A 76 3.85 8.98 -3.25
CA PHE A 76 4.27 10.09 -2.39
C PHE A 76 5.58 9.83 -1.62
N GLY A 77 5.80 8.59 -1.17
CA GLY A 77 7.07 8.19 -0.54
C GLY A 77 8.27 8.23 -1.49
N VAL A 78 8.12 7.81 -2.75
CA VAL A 78 9.13 7.93 -3.80
C VAL A 78 9.48 9.39 -4.06
N ASP A 79 8.48 10.25 -4.29
CA ASP A 79 8.71 11.67 -4.53
C ASP A 79 9.43 12.34 -3.35
N ALA A 80 8.96 12.09 -2.12
CA ALA A 80 9.60 12.61 -0.91
C ALA A 80 11.04 12.13 -0.74
N LEU A 81 11.33 10.87 -1.10
CA LEU A 81 12.70 10.33 -1.05
C LEU A 81 13.59 10.90 -2.15
N LYS A 82 13.07 11.07 -3.38
CA LYS A 82 13.79 11.72 -4.49
C LYS A 82 14.25 13.11 -4.09
N GLU A 83 13.33 13.92 -3.56
CA GLU A 83 13.62 15.28 -3.09
C GLU A 83 14.65 15.27 -1.97
N LYS A 84 14.41 14.47 -0.92
CA LYS A 84 15.26 14.47 0.28
C LYS A 84 16.67 13.96 0.04
N LEU A 85 16.84 13.01 -0.87
CA LEU A 85 18.14 12.38 -1.15
C LEU A 85 18.84 12.95 -2.40
N GLY A 86 18.16 13.80 -3.18
CA GLY A 86 18.72 14.42 -4.38
C GLY A 86 18.87 13.46 -5.56
N TYR A 87 18.12 12.36 -5.59
CA TYR A 87 18.14 11.41 -6.70
C TYR A 87 17.24 11.88 -7.84
N LYS A 88 17.80 11.91 -9.06
CA LYS A 88 17.07 12.32 -10.27
C LYS A 88 16.35 11.17 -10.97
N CYS A 89 16.78 9.93 -10.71
CA CYS A 89 16.25 8.73 -11.34
C CYS A 89 15.98 7.68 -10.26
N VAL A 90 14.76 7.14 -10.24
CA VAL A 90 14.33 6.08 -9.33
C VAL A 90 13.70 4.94 -10.12
N ALA A 91 14.15 3.73 -9.81
CA ALA A 91 13.51 2.51 -10.27
C ALA A 91 12.60 1.95 -9.18
N CYS A 92 11.37 1.58 -9.54
CA CYS A 92 10.40 0.94 -8.66
C CYS A 92 9.94 -0.40 -9.22
N VAL A 93 9.68 -1.35 -8.32
CA VAL A 93 9.23 -2.70 -8.63
C VAL A 93 7.96 -2.99 -7.83
N GLY A 94 6.93 -3.56 -8.47
CA GLY A 94 5.65 -3.79 -7.82
C GLY A 94 4.81 -4.87 -8.49
N ASP A 95 3.78 -5.31 -7.79
CA ASP A 95 2.94 -6.44 -8.21
C ASP A 95 1.45 -6.27 -7.88
N ALA A 96 1.12 -5.38 -6.94
CA ALA A 96 -0.24 -5.16 -6.45
C ALA A 96 -0.74 -3.74 -6.73
N LEU A 97 -2.05 -3.52 -6.53
CA LEU A 97 -2.70 -2.25 -6.87
C LEU A 97 -2.19 -1.07 -6.03
N ASN A 98 -1.75 -1.32 -4.79
CA ASN A 98 -1.14 -0.31 -3.92
C ASN A 98 0.24 0.17 -4.45
N ASP A 99 0.87 -0.55 -5.38
CA ASP A 99 2.12 -0.15 -6.03
C ASP A 99 1.89 0.76 -7.24
N TYR A 100 0.65 0.88 -7.74
CA TYR A 100 0.37 1.59 -8.98
C TYR A 100 0.92 3.02 -9.00
N GLN A 101 0.66 3.82 -7.96
CA GLN A 101 1.14 5.21 -7.90
C GLN A 101 2.68 5.28 -7.84
N MET A 102 3.31 4.37 -7.10
CA MET A 102 4.77 4.26 -7.03
C MET A 102 5.39 3.92 -8.38
N LEU A 103 4.79 2.97 -9.10
CA LEU A 103 5.21 2.62 -10.46
C LEU A 103 4.91 3.74 -11.46
N LYS A 104 3.92 4.59 -11.21
CA LYS A 104 3.63 5.73 -12.08
C LYS A 104 4.63 6.88 -11.90
N GLU A 105 5.06 7.13 -10.67
CA GLU A 105 5.98 8.22 -10.32
C GLU A 105 7.46 7.88 -10.56
N ALA A 106 7.80 6.59 -10.61
CA ALA A 106 9.16 6.15 -10.90
C ALA A 106 9.59 6.45 -12.34
N ASP A 107 10.87 6.77 -12.51
CA ASP A 107 11.47 7.00 -13.83
C ASP A 107 11.64 5.67 -14.58
N ILE A 108 11.83 4.57 -13.84
CA ILE A 108 11.87 3.20 -14.34
C ILE A 108 10.92 2.33 -13.52
N SER A 109 10.01 1.64 -14.19
CA SER A 109 8.98 0.85 -13.51
C SER A 109 9.00 -0.59 -13.99
N VAL A 110 8.95 -1.53 -13.05
CA VAL A 110 9.01 -2.97 -13.32
C VAL A 110 7.84 -3.68 -12.65
N ALA A 111 6.99 -4.29 -13.47
CA ALA A 111 5.94 -5.20 -13.00
C ALA A 111 6.51 -6.60 -12.77
N MET A 112 6.27 -7.17 -11.59
CA MET A 112 6.69 -8.53 -11.27
C MET A 112 5.94 -9.58 -12.11
N GLY A 113 6.51 -10.78 -12.24
CA GLY A 113 5.87 -11.87 -12.98
C GLY A 113 4.52 -12.32 -12.40
N ASN A 114 4.35 -12.22 -11.09
CA ASN A 114 3.11 -12.50 -10.37
C ASN A 114 2.15 -11.30 -10.32
N ALA A 115 2.50 -10.16 -10.93
CA ALA A 115 1.69 -8.96 -10.84
C ALA A 115 0.27 -9.15 -11.40
N ILE A 116 -0.68 -8.43 -10.80
CA ILE A 116 -2.07 -8.42 -11.26
C ILE A 116 -2.18 -7.82 -12.67
N PRO A 117 -3.21 -8.19 -13.46
CA PRO A 117 -3.36 -7.69 -14.83
C PRO A 117 -3.30 -6.17 -14.94
N GLN A 118 -3.87 -5.44 -13.98
CA GLN A 118 -3.86 -3.98 -13.94
C GLN A 118 -2.45 -3.39 -13.87
N ILE A 119 -1.52 -4.05 -13.18
CA ILE A 119 -0.11 -3.62 -13.07
C ILE A 119 0.69 -4.03 -14.31
N LYS A 120 0.36 -5.18 -14.91
CA LYS A 120 1.02 -5.66 -16.15
C LYS A 120 0.64 -4.86 -17.39
N VAL A 121 -0.60 -4.40 -17.45
CA VAL A 121 -1.20 -3.78 -18.65
C VAL A 121 -1.21 -2.25 -18.57
N GLY A 122 -1.07 -1.65 -17.38
CA GLY A 122 -1.23 -0.22 -17.13
C GLY A 122 -0.60 0.66 -18.23
N GLU A 123 -1.46 1.19 -19.11
CA GLU A 123 -1.08 1.91 -20.34
C GLU A 123 -0.35 3.23 -20.06
N GLU A 124 -0.44 3.74 -18.82
CA GLU A 124 0.20 4.98 -18.36
C GLU A 124 1.51 4.76 -17.58
N LEU A 125 1.94 3.52 -17.33
CA LEU A 125 3.19 3.27 -16.62
C LEU A 125 4.37 3.41 -17.60
N PRO A 126 5.48 4.09 -17.23
CA PRO A 126 6.70 4.18 -18.05
C PRO A 126 7.45 2.82 -18.17
N CYS A 127 6.74 1.70 -17.99
CA CYS A 127 7.28 0.36 -17.82
C CYS A 127 8.21 -0.08 -18.95
N HIS A 128 9.47 -0.29 -18.61
CA HIS A 128 10.31 -1.23 -19.34
C HIS A 128 9.79 -2.64 -19.02
N ARG A 129 9.11 -3.27 -19.98
CA ARG A 129 8.60 -4.64 -19.85
C ARG A 129 9.78 -5.62 -19.84
N PHE A 130 10.16 -6.08 -18.66
CA PHE A 130 11.00 -7.27 -18.51
C PHE A 130 10.11 -8.48 -18.23
N SER A 131 10.05 -9.41 -19.19
CA SER A 131 9.31 -10.67 -19.05
C SER A 131 9.98 -11.57 -17.99
N PRO A 132 9.24 -12.31 -17.16
CA PRO A 132 9.85 -13.29 -16.26
C PRO A 132 10.39 -14.47 -17.06
N GLY A 133 11.70 -14.43 -17.27
CA GLY A 133 12.56 -15.55 -17.58
C GLY A 133 13.88 -15.38 -16.84
N PHE A 134 13.82 -15.24 -15.50
CA PHE A 134 14.98 -15.24 -14.58
C PHE A 134 16.18 -14.35 -14.95
N ASP A 135 16.02 -13.33 -15.80
CA ASP A 135 17.03 -12.30 -16.00
C ASP A 135 16.70 -11.11 -15.09
N PRO A 136 17.50 -10.86 -14.05
CA PRO A 136 17.24 -9.75 -13.16
C PRO A 136 17.43 -8.42 -13.89
N TRP A 137 16.37 -7.62 -13.95
CA TRP A 137 16.35 -6.32 -14.63
C TRP A 137 17.50 -5.39 -14.21
N TRP A 138 17.96 -5.51 -12.95
CA TRP A 138 19.07 -4.71 -12.41
C TRP A 138 20.44 -5.05 -13.00
N ARG A 139 20.59 -6.15 -13.75
CA ARG A 139 21.83 -6.48 -14.45
C ARG A 139 22.09 -5.64 -15.71
N HIS A 140 21.10 -4.84 -16.12
CA HIS A 140 21.20 -3.92 -17.26
C HIS A 140 21.63 -2.50 -16.84
N PHE A 141 21.99 -2.29 -15.56
CA PHE A 141 22.43 -1.02 -14.97
C PHE A 141 23.87 -1.10 -14.46
#